data_AF-F3GMZ5-F1
#
_entry.id   AF-F3GMZ5-F1
#
_cell.length_a   1.000
_cell.length_b   1.000
_cell.length_c   1.000
_cell.angle_alpha   90.00
_cell.angle_beta   90.00
_cell.angle_gamma   90.00
#
_symmetry.space_group_name_H-M   'P 1'
#
loop_
_entity.id
_entity.type
_entity.pdbx_description
1 polymer ?
#
loop_
_entity_poly.entity_id
_entity_poly.type
_entity_poly.pdbx_seq_one_letter_code
_entity_poly.pdbx_strand_id
1 'polypeptide(L)'
;TISNYDPSTNKSDAIEFASDILPGDIVITRSADDLVLALNGSTDKITVSVYFISDGDSAYKLEEIRFADGTNWSMDQVKSMALLSTEGNDSIRGYATDDT
;
A
#
# COMPACT_ATOMS: atom_id res chain seq x y z
N THR A 1 -3.76 8.81 9.19
CA THR A 1 -2.40 8.29 9.41
C THR A 1 -2.45 7.15 10.41
N ILE A 2 -1.70 6.09 10.16
CA ILE A 2 -1.59 4.87 10.95
C ILE A 2 -0.12 4.72 11.36
N SER A 3 0.15 4.28 12.59
CA SER A 3 1.48 3.90 13.06
C SER A 3 1.41 2.47 13.58
N ASN A 4 1.97 1.52 12.84
CA ASN A 4 1.79 0.10 13.12
C ASN A 4 2.82 -0.45 14.12
N TYR A 5 2.99 0.19 15.27
CA TYR A 5 3.99 -0.25 16.25
C TYR A 5 3.54 -1.49 17.03
N ASP A 6 4.01 -2.67 16.63
CA ASP A 6 3.89 -3.93 17.38
C ASP A 6 5.25 -4.68 17.40
N PRO A 7 5.93 -4.78 18.56
CA PRO A 7 7.19 -5.51 18.68
C PRO A 7 7.01 -7.03 18.81
N SER A 8 5.78 -7.55 18.81
CA SER A 8 5.51 -8.99 18.92
C SER A 8 5.76 -9.72 17.59
N THR A 9 6.31 -10.93 17.66
CA THR A 9 6.79 -11.66 16.47
C THR A 9 5.78 -12.65 15.88
N ASN A 10 4.61 -12.83 16.50
CA ASN A 10 3.62 -13.86 16.14
C ASN A 10 2.30 -13.27 15.65
N LYS A 11 2.32 -12.05 15.12
CA LYS A 11 1.15 -11.40 14.53
C LYS A 11 1.46 -10.92 13.12
N SER A 12 0.38 -10.82 12.35
CA SER A 12 0.34 -10.20 11.04
C SER A 12 -0.75 -9.14 11.08
N ASP A 13 -0.38 -7.94 10.68
CA ASP A 13 -1.26 -6.80 10.51
C ASP A 13 -1.62 -6.66 9.03
N ALA A 14 -2.85 -6.21 8.80
CA ALA A 14 -3.37 -6.00 7.46
C ALA A 14 -4.22 -4.72 7.38
N ILE A 15 -4.14 -4.04 6.25
CA ILE A 15 -5.15 -3.06 5.83
C ILE A 15 -6.16 -3.79 4.95
N GLU A 16 -7.44 -3.71 5.28
CA GLU A 16 -8.51 -4.33 4.49
C GLU A 16 -9.38 -3.23 3.87
N PHE A 17 -9.45 -3.21 2.55
CA PHE A 17 -10.32 -2.30 1.81
C PHE A 17 -11.73 -2.89 1.67
N ALA A 18 -12.73 -2.01 1.72
CA ALA A 18 -14.12 -2.38 1.49
C ALA A 18 -14.36 -2.79 0.02
N SER A 19 -15.49 -3.45 -0.25
CA SER A 19 -15.78 -4.05 -1.55
C SER A 19 -15.95 -3.07 -2.71
N ASP A 20 -16.10 -1.78 -2.42
CA ASP A 20 -16.20 -0.68 -3.37
C ASP A 20 -14.84 -0.05 -3.72
N ILE A 21 -13.75 -0.55 -3.15
CA ILE A 21 -12.38 -0.11 -3.44
C ILE A 21 -11.62 -1.29 -4.03
N LEU A 22 -11.22 -1.18 -5.29
CA LEU A 22 -10.46 -2.20 -6.01
C LEU A 22 -8.95 -1.90 -5.95
N PRO A 23 -8.08 -2.91 -6.20
CA PRO A 23 -6.63 -2.70 -6.25
C PRO A 23 -6.21 -1.60 -7.24
N GLY A 24 -6.90 -1.50 -8.38
CA GLY A 24 -6.63 -0.48 -9.40
C GLY A 24 -7.04 0.94 -9.01
N ASP A 25 -7.83 1.11 -7.95
CA ASP A 25 -8.24 2.42 -7.44
C ASP A 25 -7.19 3.02 -6.50
N ILE A 26 -6.24 2.21 -6.03
CA ILE A 26 -5.22 2.63 -5.05
C ILE A 26 -3.91 2.98 -5.74
N VAL A 27 -3.47 4.22 -5.55
CA VAL A 27 -2.15 4.70 -5.94
C VAL A 27 -1.21 4.57 -4.74
N ILE A 28 -0.15 3.80 -4.93
CA ILE A 28 0.92 3.63 -3.94
C ILE A 28 2.01 4.66 -4.20
N THR A 29 2.40 5.41 -3.17
CA THR A 29 3.57 6.29 -3.20
C THR A 29 4.38 6.16 -1.92
N ARG A 30 5.70 6.40 -2.03
CA ARG A 30 6.60 6.52 -0.88
C ARG A 30 6.88 8.00 -0.61
N SER A 31 6.74 8.40 0.64
CA SER A 31 7.07 9.75 1.10
C SER A 31 8.06 9.65 2.27
N ALA A 32 9.35 9.84 2.00
CA ALA A 32 10.43 9.49 2.94
C ALA A 32 10.29 8.04 3.41
N ASP A 33 10.05 7.78 4.69
CA ASP A 33 9.84 6.43 5.22
C ASP A 33 8.38 6.02 5.35
N ASP A 34 7.45 6.89 4.94
CA ASP A 34 6.02 6.62 5.00
C ASP A 34 5.52 5.98 3.69
N LEU A 35 4.61 5.02 3.84
CA LEU A 35 3.78 4.51 2.75
C LEU A 35 2.50 5.34 2.66
N VAL A 36 2.16 5.80 1.46
CA VAL A 36 0.91 6.51 1.19
C VAL A 36 0.09 5.73 0.18
N LEU A 37 -1.11 5.34 0.59
CA LEU A 37 -2.14 4.71 -0.22
C LEU A 37 -3.20 5.77 -0.50
N ALA A 38 -3.29 6.26 -1.73
CA ALA A 38 -4.25 7.29 -2.12
C ALA A 38 -5.33 6.70 -3.03
N LEU A 39 -6.59 7.08 -2.80
CA LEU A 39 -7.68 6.70 -3.69
C LEU A 39 -7.67 7.59 -4.94
N ASN A 40 -7.61 6.99 -6.12
CA ASN A 40 -7.59 7.71 -7.37
C ASN A 40 -8.86 8.55 -7.57
N GLY A 41 -8.70 9.80 -8.00
CA GLY A 41 -9.82 10.73 -8.17
C GLY A 41 -10.41 11.28 -6.86
N SER A 42 -9.84 10.96 -5.69
CA SER A 42 -10.22 11.51 -4.38
C SER A 42 -9.04 12.22 -3.70
N THR A 43 -9.34 12.96 -2.63
CA THR A 43 -8.33 13.43 -1.66
C THR A 43 -8.08 12.43 -0.53
N ASP A 44 -8.85 11.34 -0.49
CA ASP A 44 -8.75 10.32 0.54
C ASP A 44 -7.43 9.56 0.42
N LYS A 45 -6.78 9.41 1.57
CA LYS A 45 -5.52 8.68 1.67
C LYS A 45 -5.30 8.08 3.04
N ILE A 46 -4.60 6.96 3.04
CA ILE A 46 -4.04 6.34 4.23
C ILE A 46 -2.54 6.55 4.17
N THR A 47 -1.98 7.09 5.24
CA THR A 47 -0.52 7.18 5.44
C THR A 47 -0.14 6.21 6.53
N VAL A 48 0.71 5.24 6.22
CA VAL A 48 1.32 4.32 7.17
C VAL A 48 2.70 4.86 7.48
N SER A 49 2.85 5.39 8.69
CA SER A 49 4.08 6.04 9.12
C SER A 49 5.21 5.03 9.29
N VAL A 50 6.42 5.44 8.91
CA VAL A 50 7.68 4.69 9.06
C VAL A 50 7.63 3.25 8.52
N TYR A 51 6.75 2.99 7.54
CA TYR A 51 6.60 1.68 6.90
C TYR A 51 7.92 1.16 6.29
N PHE A 52 8.73 2.04 5.71
CA PHE A 52 9.99 1.67 5.05
C PHE A 52 11.21 1.70 5.97
N ILE A 53 11.05 1.94 7.27
CA ILE A 53 12.18 1.95 8.21
C ILE A 53 12.83 0.56 8.27
N SER A 54 14.17 0.52 8.26
CA SER A 54 14.95 -0.73 8.19
C SER A 54 14.50 -1.67 7.06
N ASP A 55 14.16 -1.10 5.89
CA ASP A 55 13.64 -1.83 4.73
C ASP A 55 12.35 -2.62 5.00
N GLY A 56 11.56 -2.20 6.00
CA GLY A 56 10.33 -2.86 6.42
C GLY A 56 10.53 -3.94 7.49
N ASP A 57 11.78 -4.30 7.81
CA ASP A 57 12.09 -5.24 8.90
C ASP A 57 12.17 -4.49 10.24
N SER A 58 11.01 -4.10 10.75
CA SER A 58 10.90 -3.37 12.01
C SER A 58 9.63 -3.71 12.76
N ALA A 59 9.50 -3.19 13.98
CA ALA A 59 8.26 -3.25 14.75
C ALA A 59 7.12 -2.43 14.12
N TYR A 60 7.34 -1.75 12.99
CA TYR A 60 6.33 -1.01 12.23
C TYR A 60 5.83 -1.74 10.97
N LYS A 61 6.25 -2.99 10.79
CA LYS A 61 5.90 -3.81 9.63
C LYS A 61 4.39 -3.90 9.46
N LEU A 62 3.91 -3.74 8.24
CA LEU A 62 2.55 -4.09 7.84
C LEU A 62 2.71 -5.19 6.78
N GLU A 63 2.21 -6.38 7.05
CA GLU A 63 2.49 -7.54 6.22
C GLU A 63 1.66 -7.55 4.93
N GLU A 64 0.41 -7.09 5.01
CA GLU A 64 -0.57 -7.32 3.95
C GLU A 64 -1.49 -6.12 3.72
N ILE A 65 -1.89 -5.95 2.46
CA ILE A 65 -2.99 -5.09 2.05
C ILE A 65 -3.98 -5.96 1.28
N ARG A 66 -5.21 -6.06 1.78
CA ARG A 66 -6.23 -6.99 1.29
C ARG A 66 -7.40 -6.25 0.68
N PHE A 67 -7.91 -6.80 -0.41
CA PHE A 67 -9.08 -6.31 -1.13
C PHE A 67 -10.18 -7.36 -1.12
N ALA A 68 -11.43 -6.92 -1.22
CA ALA A 68 -12.59 -7.81 -1.16
C ALA A 68 -12.72 -8.77 -2.36
N ASP A 69 -12.04 -8.47 -3.48
CA ASP A 69 -11.95 -9.33 -4.66
C ASP A 69 -11.01 -10.54 -4.47
N GLY A 70 -10.34 -10.61 -3.31
CA GLY A 70 -9.36 -11.65 -2.98
C GLY A 70 -7.92 -11.28 -3.34
N THR A 71 -7.69 -10.11 -3.93
CA THR A 71 -6.34 -9.59 -4.16
C THR A 71 -5.66 -9.28 -2.83
N ASN A 72 -4.41 -9.71 -2.68
CA ASN A 72 -3.57 -9.43 -1.52
C ASN A 72 -2.20 -8.93 -2.00
N TRP A 73 -1.76 -7.79 -1.49
CA TRP A 73 -0.42 -7.27 -1.68
C TRP A 73 0.43 -7.56 -0.45
N SER A 74 1.45 -8.39 -0.65
CA SER A 74 2.51 -8.61 0.33
C SER A 74 3.41 -7.38 0.48
N MET A 75 4.12 -7.30 1.61
CA MET A 75 5.13 -6.27 1.85
C MET A 75 6.12 -6.10 0.67
N ASP A 76 6.61 -7.20 0.10
CA ASP A 76 7.56 -7.15 -1.02
C ASP A 76 6.94 -6.55 -2.28
N GLN A 77 5.69 -6.91 -2.60
CA GLN A 77 4.95 -6.31 -3.72
C GLN A 77 4.73 -4.81 -3.49
N VAL A 78 4.34 -4.41 -2.28
CA VAL A 78 4.16 -2.99 -1.92
C VAL A 78 5.48 -2.22 -2.05
N LYS A 79 6.60 -2.79 -1.62
CA LYS A 79 7.93 -2.19 -1.79
C LYS A 79 8.29 -2.03 -3.26
N SER A 80 8.06 -3.05 -4.09
CA SER A 80 8.31 -2.96 -5.54
C SER A 80 7.43 -1.91 -6.21
N MET A 81 6.14 -1.87 -5.91
CA MET A 81 5.22 -0.86 -6.45
C MET A 81 5.63 0.55 -6.02
N ALA A 82 6.01 0.74 -4.75
CA ALA A 82 6.45 2.03 -4.24
C ALA A 82 7.76 2.51 -4.90
N LEU A 83 8.69 1.60 -5.21
CA LEU A 83 9.92 1.94 -5.95
C LEU A 83 9.59 2.43 -7.38
N LEU A 84 8.73 1.70 -8.10
CA LEU A 84 8.30 2.10 -9.45
C LEU A 84 7.62 3.48 -9.46
N SER A 85 6.81 3.78 -8.45
CA SER A 85 6.17 5.10 -8.27
C SER A 85 7.15 6.23 -7.93
N THR A 86 8.37 5.92 -7.49
CA THR A 86 9.41 6.93 -7.20
C THR A 86 10.38 7.15 -8.36
N GLU A 87 10.65 6.12 -9.16
CA GLU A 87 11.55 6.21 -10.33
C GLU A 87 10.88 6.91 -11.52
N GLY A 88 9.55 6.93 -11.56
CA GLY A 88 8.77 7.79 -12.45
C GLY A 88 7.65 8.44 -11.66
N ASN A 89 7.55 9.76 -11.69
CA ASN A 89 6.32 10.49 -11.33
C ASN A 89 5.19 10.24 -12.37
N ASP A 90 5.16 9.05 -12.94
CA ASP A 90 4.29 8.65 -14.03
C ASP A 90 3.05 8.05 -13.41
N SER A 91 2.03 8.90 -13.36
CA SER A 91 0.64 8.52 -13.59
C SER A 91 0.54 7.19 -14.35
N ILE A 92 0.48 6.07 -13.61
CA ILE A 92 -0.08 4.83 -14.13
C ILE A 92 -1.57 5.12 -14.18
N ARG A 93 -1.94 5.81 -15.26
CA ARG A 93 -3.29 5.87 -15.78
C ARG A 93 -3.77 4.43 -15.84
N GLY A 94 -4.80 4.14 -15.05
CA GLY A 94 -5.33 2.80 -14.86
C GLY A 94 -5.36 2.06 -16.20
N TYR A 95 -4.86 0.83 -16.20
CA TYR A 95 -5.17 -0.07 -17.29
C TYR A 95 -6.67 -0.34 -17.15
N ALA A 96 -7.49 0.50 -17.78
CA ALA A 96 -8.77 0.05 -18.29
C ALA A 96 -8.43 -0.97 -19.38
N THR A 97 -8.06 -2.18 -18.99
CA THR A 97 -8.37 -3.31 -19.84
C THR A 97 -9.87 -3.48 -19.66
N ASP A 98 -10.63 -2.89 -20.57
CA ASP A 98 -11.97 -3.36 -20.85
C ASP A 98 -11.86 -4.88 -20.99
N ASP A 99 -12.43 -5.62 -20.04
CA ASP A 99 -12.63 -7.05 -20.18
C ASP A 99 -13.52 -7.25 -21.41
N THR A 100 -13.01 -7.96 -22.42
CA THR A 100 -13.79 -8.35 -23.61
C THR A 100 -14.78 -9.45 -23.32
#